data_AF-A0A1I7UK03-F1
#
_entry.id   AF-A0A1I7UK03-F1
#
_cell.length_a   1.000
_cell.length_b   1.000
_cell.length_c   1.000
_cell.angle_alpha   90.00
_cell.angle_beta   90.00
_cell.angle_gamma   90.00
#
_symmetry.space_group_name_H-M   'P 1'
#
loop_
_entity.id
_entity.type
_entity.pdbx_description
1 polymer ?
#
loop_
_entity_poly.entity_id
_entity_poly.type
_entity_poly.pdbx_seq_one_letter_code
_entity_poly.pdbx_strand_id
1 'polypeptide(L)'
;MRIGLSDDSIPVDQLIPELLNLKSIQLKDLENFSDKTVNQFVDEIFKVKTGLNDLAKDTEQAFAHVDTVRKVWKTVGDLKTLPKTLDLNPVSKWNFSKFQNVRAKNNFDLTSFLQAVKAAPSLEDISPVMKVLDSLIPFYSFVNLMEYVNSYSSIFQQYSTNKDNFDSNINRLSSLELKSKDLQVMTEIAKSRVHPKWFNRQVTSGFVDGFLDLEKMENDISDTWIQNALKSEVSFDGLRGLSKLKTEIMALDNMWKVLFKKEDYKNIQLIGKLQSKSDKIASASDFEKVASTVASCNLMNSMTTNYIKHIECISKATGNIEEVASTAELLVGIRKLRKKPEIKKISSSVSKSVKPIASIRKVIEEIKEDSSKEVNELMPFKNLQTYSKPFGDAVTVSMTMMGVSKRKQSLINIAENWHVVEEALETSDFEFRNTWADHHSILRNITQIINVLDNWEKKTQNLQRF
;
A
#
# COMPACT_ATOMS: atom_id res chain seq x y z
N MET A 1 -26.71 -4.96 5.54
CA MET A 1 -26.09 -5.80 6.57
C MET A 1 -27.12 -6.59 7.37
N ARG A 2 -27.99 -5.98 8.21
CA ARG A 2 -28.99 -6.70 9.03
C ARG A 2 -29.81 -7.74 8.26
N ILE A 3 -30.50 -7.31 7.20
CA ILE A 3 -31.32 -8.18 6.34
C ILE A 3 -30.48 -9.28 5.70
N GLY A 4 -29.28 -8.94 5.24
CA GLY A 4 -28.38 -9.89 4.59
C GLY A 4 -27.81 -10.96 5.54
N LEU A 5 -27.76 -10.67 6.85
CA LEU A 5 -27.46 -11.67 7.86
C LEU A 5 -28.66 -12.57 8.10
N SER A 6 -29.86 -12.00 8.27
CA SER A 6 -31.10 -12.75 8.52
C SER A 6 -31.49 -13.69 7.38
N ASP A 7 -31.12 -13.39 6.13
CA ASP A 7 -31.43 -14.23 4.95
C ASP A 7 -30.23 -15.01 4.40
N ASP A 8 -29.14 -15.08 5.16
CA ASP A 8 -27.88 -15.78 4.81
C ASP A 8 -27.18 -15.29 3.53
N SER A 9 -27.60 -14.16 2.94
CA SER A 9 -26.93 -13.61 1.74
C SER A 9 -25.56 -12.97 2.02
N ILE A 10 -25.22 -12.70 3.29
CA ILE A 10 -23.92 -12.21 3.73
C ILE A 10 -23.16 -13.29 4.50
N PRO A 11 -22.04 -13.82 3.97
CA PRO A 11 -21.20 -14.77 4.68
C PRO A 11 -20.48 -14.13 5.88
N VAL A 12 -20.53 -14.79 7.03
CA VAL A 12 -19.90 -14.32 8.29
C VAL A 12 -18.39 -14.17 8.15
N ASP A 13 -17.73 -15.13 7.50
CA ASP A 13 -16.28 -15.12 7.28
C ASP A 13 -15.81 -13.99 6.34
N GLN A 14 -16.73 -13.38 5.59
CA GLN A 14 -16.48 -12.17 4.80
C GLN A 14 -16.80 -10.90 5.59
N LEU A 15 -17.90 -10.91 6.36
CA LEU A 15 -18.33 -9.76 7.14
C LEU A 15 -17.28 -9.32 8.18
N ILE A 16 -16.73 -10.26 8.95
CA ILE A 16 -15.85 -9.95 10.09
C ILE A 16 -14.55 -9.26 9.61
N PRO A 17 -13.78 -9.80 8.63
CA PRO A 17 -12.61 -9.11 8.10
C PRO A 17 -12.92 -7.73 7.54
N GLU A 18 -14.07 -7.57 6.86
CA GLU A 18 -14.47 -6.26 6.33
C GLU A 18 -14.73 -5.24 7.45
N LEU A 19 -15.49 -5.58 8.49
CA LEU A 19 -15.73 -4.69 9.64
C LEU A 19 -14.44 -4.35 10.40
N LEU A 20 -13.45 -5.24 10.38
CA LEU A 20 -12.15 -5.02 10.99
C LEU A 20 -11.16 -4.26 10.08
N ASN A 21 -11.56 -3.90 8.86
CA ASN A 21 -10.72 -3.26 7.85
C ASN A 21 -9.51 -4.12 7.43
N LEU A 22 -9.68 -5.44 7.41
CA LEU A 22 -8.68 -6.42 6.99
C LEU A 22 -8.87 -6.79 5.53
N LYS A 23 -7.97 -6.32 4.66
CA LYS A 23 -8.03 -6.55 3.21
C LYS A 23 -7.38 -7.86 2.78
N SER A 24 -6.19 -8.12 3.29
CA SER A 24 -5.26 -9.10 2.71
C SER A 24 -5.12 -10.38 3.53
N ILE A 25 -5.89 -10.50 4.61
CA ILE A 25 -5.93 -11.68 5.48
C ILE A 25 -7.37 -12.10 5.71
N GLN A 26 -7.57 -13.41 5.84
CA GLN A 26 -8.85 -14.03 6.16
C GLN A 26 -8.98 -14.21 7.66
N LEU A 27 -10.22 -14.44 8.13
CA LEU A 27 -10.46 -14.72 9.55
C LEU A 27 -9.66 -15.94 10.04
N LYS A 28 -9.53 -16.96 9.19
CA LYS A 28 -8.75 -18.17 9.47
C LYS A 28 -7.25 -17.90 9.70
N ASP A 29 -6.70 -16.82 9.14
CA ASP A 29 -5.31 -16.44 9.39
C ASP A 29 -5.12 -15.91 10.83
N LEU A 30 -6.16 -15.28 11.40
CA LEU A 30 -6.17 -14.85 12.80
C LEU A 30 -6.33 -16.04 13.76
N GLU A 31 -7.11 -17.04 13.35
CA GLU A 31 -7.36 -18.25 14.15
C GLU A 31 -6.11 -19.15 14.24
N ASN A 32 -5.36 -19.24 13.15
CA ASN A 32 -4.14 -20.05 13.08
C ASN A 32 -2.87 -19.29 13.51
N PHE A 33 -3.02 -18.03 13.92
CA PHE A 33 -1.89 -17.17 14.26
C PHE A 33 -1.04 -17.77 15.39
N SER A 34 0.28 -17.86 15.17
CA SER A 34 1.24 -18.31 16.17
C SER A 34 2.14 -17.17 16.66
N ASP A 35 2.05 -16.84 17.95
CA ASP A 35 2.98 -15.90 18.57
C ASP A 35 4.41 -16.46 18.67
N LYS A 36 4.55 -17.79 18.78
CA LYS A 36 5.84 -18.49 18.85
C LYS A 36 6.71 -18.19 17.63
N THR A 37 6.16 -18.35 16.42
CA THR A 37 6.91 -18.16 15.17
C THR A 37 7.35 -16.70 15.01
N VAL A 38 6.48 -15.75 15.37
CA VAL A 38 6.78 -14.32 15.35
C VAL A 38 7.90 -13.98 16.32
N ASN A 39 7.79 -14.45 17.56
CA ASN A 39 8.76 -14.17 18.62
C ASN A 39 10.13 -14.74 18.25
N GLN A 40 10.17 -15.97 17.75
CA GLN A 40 11.40 -16.61 17.27
C GLN A 40 12.03 -15.80 16.13
N PHE A 41 11.24 -15.41 15.12
CA PHE A 41 11.75 -14.64 13.98
C PHE A 41 12.35 -13.30 14.42
N VAL A 42 11.67 -12.55 15.29
CA VAL A 42 12.17 -11.26 15.79
C VAL A 42 13.41 -11.45 16.66
N ASP A 43 13.44 -12.47 17.50
CA ASP A 43 14.62 -12.77 18.33
C ASP A 43 15.85 -13.07 17.44
N GLU A 44 15.69 -13.88 16.40
CA GLU A 44 16.76 -14.24 15.45
C GLU A 44 17.23 -13.02 14.64
N ILE A 45 16.32 -12.19 14.10
CA ILE A 45 16.72 -10.97 13.38
C ILE A 45 17.53 -10.01 14.26
N PHE A 46 17.14 -9.83 15.52
CA PHE A 46 17.90 -8.96 16.43
C PHE A 46 19.25 -9.56 16.83
N LYS A 47 19.36 -10.89 16.87
CA LYS A 47 20.65 -11.58 17.04
C LYS A 47 21.57 -11.38 15.84
N VAL A 48 21.06 -11.43 14.61
CA VAL A 48 21.83 -11.04 13.41
C VAL A 48 22.32 -9.62 13.56
N LYS A 49 21.40 -8.68 13.84
CA LYS A 49 21.69 -7.25 13.92
C LYS A 49 22.89 -6.95 14.82
N THR A 50 22.93 -7.55 16.01
CA THR A 50 24.00 -7.32 16.99
C THR A 50 25.36 -7.87 16.56
N GLY A 51 25.38 -8.81 15.61
CA GLY A 51 26.61 -9.43 15.11
C GLY A 51 27.06 -8.92 13.75
N LEU A 52 26.36 -7.95 13.14
CA LEU A 52 26.75 -7.40 11.84
C LEU A 52 28.02 -6.55 11.96
N ASN A 53 28.95 -6.76 11.02
CA ASN A 53 30.14 -5.94 10.88
C ASN A 53 29.82 -4.68 10.06
N ASP A 54 30.05 -3.49 10.62
CA ASP A 54 29.71 -2.21 10.00
C ASP A 54 30.56 -1.85 8.77
N LEU A 55 31.76 -2.43 8.62
CA LEU A 55 32.61 -2.21 7.44
C LEU A 55 32.00 -2.76 6.15
N ALA A 56 31.06 -3.71 6.26
CA ALA A 56 30.36 -4.29 5.12
C ALA A 56 29.13 -3.49 4.66
N LYS A 57 28.71 -2.46 5.41
CA LYS A 57 27.43 -1.76 5.20
C LYS A 57 27.27 -1.21 3.79
N ASP A 58 28.30 -0.56 3.26
CA ASP A 58 28.23 0.06 1.93
C ASP A 58 28.17 -1.01 0.85
N THR A 59 28.92 -2.11 1.04
CA THR A 59 28.88 -3.28 0.15
C THR A 59 27.47 -3.91 0.10
N GLU A 60 26.81 -4.07 1.26
CA GLU A 60 25.42 -4.54 1.33
C GLU A 60 24.47 -3.61 0.56
N GLN A 61 24.63 -2.29 0.71
CA GLN A 61 23.82 -1.31 -0.02
C GLN A 61 24.02 -1.42 -1.54
N ALA A 62 25.26 -1.64 -2.00
CA ALA A 62 25.55 -1.80 -3.42
C ALA A 62 24.91 -3.06 -4.02
N PHE A 63 25.00 -4.22 -3.35
CA PHE A 63 24.33 -5.44 -3.83
C PHE A 63 22.80 -5.32 -3.81
N ALA A 64 22.22 -4.63 -2.81
CA ALA A 64 20.79 -4.35 -2.77
C ALA A 64 20.34 -3.52 -4.00
N HIS A 65 21.21 -2.64 -4.51
CA HIS A 65 20.92 -1.82 -5.68
C HIS A 65 21.04 -2.56 -7.03
N VAL A 66 21.81 -3.65 -7.14
CA VAL A 66 22.00 -4.34 -8.44
C VAL A 66 20.70 -4.86 -9.04
N ASP A 67 19.86 -5.53 -8.24
CA ASP A 67 18.57 -6.00 -8.74
C ASP A 67 17.57 -4.86 -8.92
N THR A 68 17.70 -3.78 -8.15
CA THR A 68 16.95 -2.54 -8.40
C THR A 68 17.28 -2.03 -9.80
N VAL A 69 18.56 -1.90 -10.17
CA VAL A 69 19.00 -1.49 -11.50
C VAL A 69 18.40 -2.39 -12.58
N ARG A 70 18.45 -3.70 -12.39
CA ARG A 70 17.89 -4.68 -13.34
C ARG A 70 16.37 -4.60 -13.48
N LYS A 71 15.63 -4.54 -12.36
CA LYS A 71 14.15 -4.47 -12.35
C LYS A 71 13.65 -3.15 -12.91
N VAL A 72 14.31 -2.06 -12.53
CA VAL A 72 14.05 -0.73 -13.06
C VAL A 72 14.34 -0.72 -14.56
N TRP A 73 15.49 -1.23 -15.02
CA TRP A 73 15.77 -1.32 -16.46
C TRP A 73 14.76 -2.19 -17.23
N LYS A 74 14.28 -3.30 -16.66
CA LYS A 74 13.18 -4.09 -17.28
C LYS A 74 11.88 -3.29 -17.43
N THR A 75 11.62 -2.37 -16.50
CA THR A 75 10.46 -1.47 -16.54
C THR A 75 10.68 -0.32 -17.53
N VAL A 76 11.91 0.17 -17.61
CA VAL A 76 12.34 1.22 -18.53
C VAL A 76 12.34 0.71 -19.98
N GLY A 77 12.85 -0.51 -20.21
CA GLY A 77 12.93 -1.18 -21.50
C GLY A 77 13.74 -0.38 -22.53
N ASP A 78 13.23 -0.33 -23.76
CA ASP A 78 13.74 0.61 -24.76
C ASP A 78 13.15 1.99 -24.48
N LEU A 79 14.01 2.94 -24.11
CA LEU A 79 13.64 4.33 -23.86
C LEU A 79 13.02 5.04 -25.07
N LYS A 80 13.16 4.48 -26.28
CA LYS A 80 12.45 4.93 -27.50
C LYS A 80 10.94 4.74 -27.43
N THR A 81 10.43 3.94 -26.48
CA THR A 81 8.99 3.66 -26.29
C THR A 81 8.29 4.63 -25.34
N LEU A 82 9.01 5.59 -24.75
CA LEU A 82 8.42 6.63 -23.93
C LEU A 82 7.44 7.49 -24.74
N PRO A 83 6.26 7.84 -24.18
CA PRO A 83 5.31 8.69 -24.88
C PRO A 83 5.90 10.08 -25.11
N LYS A 84 6.11 10.44 -26.39
CA LYS A 84 6.55 11.78 -26.81
C LYS A 84 5.53 12.87 -26.48
N THR A 85 4.27 12.47 -26.34
CA THR A 85 3.14 13.32 -25.96
C THR A 85 2.29 12.60 -24.93
N LEU A 86 1.89 13.29 -23.88
CA LEU A 86 0.93 12.75 -22.91
C LEU A 86 -0.49 13.19 -23.31
N ASP A 87 -1.40 12.23 -23.50
CA ASP A 87 -2.81 12.56 -23.70
C ASP A 87 -3.43 12.99 -22.35
N LEU A 88 -3.55 14.29 -22.14
CA LEU A 88 -4.16 14.87 -20.95
C LEU A 88 -5.67 15.05 -21.08
N ASN A 89 -6.26 14.72 -22.24
CA ASN A 89 -7.70 14.82 -22.45
C ASN A 89 -8.53 14.10 -21.37
N PRO A 90 -8.14 12.91 -20.88
CA PRO A 90 -8.93 12.23 -19.86
C PRO A 90 -8.99 12.98 -18.52
N VAL A 91 -7.93 13.72 -18.16
CA VAL A 91 -7.88 14.51 -16.92
C VAL A 91 -8.75 15.79 -17.03
N SER A 92 -8.81 16.38 -18.23
CA SER A 92 -9.56 17.61 -18.49
C SER A 92 -11.09 17.44 -18.45
N LYS A 93 -11.60 16.22 -18.63
CA LYS A 93 -13.04 15.91 -18.71
C LYS A 93 -13.73 15.82 -17.34
N TRP A 94 -13.01 15.95 -16.24
CA TRP A 94 -13.56 15.75 -14.91
C TRP A 94 -14.36 16.97 -14.40
N ASN A 95 -15.63 16.74 -14.03
CA ASN A 95 -16.53 17.79 -13.58
C ASN A 95 -16.96 17.64 -12.11
N PHE A 96 -16.29 18.37 -11.22
CA PHE A 96 -16.55 18.36 -9.76
C PHE A 96 -17.66 19.33 -9.30
N SER A 97 -18.27 20.09 -10.21
CA SER A 97 -19.23 21.15 -9.83
C SER A 97 -20.51 20.60 -9.19
N LYS A 98 -20.90 19.36 -9.51
CA LYS A 98 -22.14 18.74 -8.99
C LYS A 98 -22.12 18.52 -7.47
N PHE A 99 -20.94 18.31 -6.88
CA PHE A 99 -20.80 18.15 -5.43
C PHE A 99 -20.79 19.47 -4.65
N GLN A 100 -20.32 20.56 -5.29
CA GLN A 100 -20.31 21.89 -4.66
C GLN A 100 -21.72 22.39 -4.33
N ASN A 101 -22.70 21.96 -5.14
CA ASN A 101 -24.11 22.33 -4.98
C ASN A 101 -24.84 21.60 -3.83
N VAL A 102 -24.30 20.48 -3.33
CA VAL A 102 -24.92 19.70 -2.23
C VAL A 102 -24.81 20.46 -0.90
N ARG A 103 -23.72 21.20 -0.69
CA ARG A 103 -23.44 21.92 0.57
C ARG A 103 -24.18 23.26 0.69
N ALA A 104 -24.60 23.84 -0.43
CA ALA A 104 -25.10 25.22 -0.49
C ALA A 104 -26.51 25.42 0.08
N LYS A 105 -27.22 24.34 0.44
CA LYS A 105 -28.56 24.42 1.03
C LYS A 105 -28.50 23.97 2.48
N ASN A 106 -28.91 24.84 3.40
CA ASN A 106 -29.12 24.53 4.83
C ASN A 106 -30.19 23.42 5.08
N ASN A 107 -30.73 22.81 4.02
CA ASN A 107 -31.52 21.60 4.03
C ASN A 107 -30.88 20.61 3.04
N PHE A 108 -30.34 19.50 3.56
CA PHE A 108 -29.79 18.42 2.74
C PHE A 108 -30.87 17.82 1.85
N ASP A 109 -30.71 17.96 0.54
CA ASP A 109 -31.60 17.34 -0.45
C ASP A 109 -31.00 15.98 -0.86
N LEU A 110 -31.59 14.90 -0.33
CA LEU A 110 -31.18 13.53 -0.64
C LEU A 110 -31.25 13.24 -2.15
N THR A 111 -32.17 13.86 -2.89
CA THR A 111 -32.27 13.65 -4.34
C THR A 111 -31.10 14.30 -5.07
N SER A 112 -30.81 15.57 -4.76
CA SER A 112 -29.64 16.26 -5.30
C SER A 112 -28.34 15.58 -4.91
N PHE A 113 -28.26 15.06 -3.68
CA PHE A 113 -27.11 14.29 -3.21
C PHE A 113 -26.94 12.98 -3.98
N LEU A 114 -28.00 12.18 -4.11
CA LEU A 114 -27.96 10.92 -4.87
C LEU A 114 -27.65 11.17 -6.35
N GLN A 115 -28.12 12.27 -6.94
CA GLN A 115 -27.74 12.69 -8.29
C GLN A 115 -26.27 13.09 -8.39
N ALA A 116 -25.73 13.76 -7.37
CA ALA A 116 -24.30 14.08 -7.31
C ALA A 116 -23.44 12.80 -7.16
N VAL A 117 -23.85 11.86 -6.31
CA VAL A 117 -23.19 10.54 -6.15
C VAL A 117 -23.24 9.75 -7.46
N LYS A 118 -24.39 9.68 -8.14
CA LYS A 118 -24.51 8.99 -9.45
C LYS A 118 -23.71 9.66 -10.56
N ALA A 119 -23.47 10.96 -10.44
CA ALA A 119 -22.68 11.72 -11.39
C ALA A 119 -21.20 11.83 -10.99
N ALA A 120 -20.80 11.24 -9.86
CA ALA A 120 -19.41 11.12 -9.47
C ALA A 120 -18.66 10.29 -10.52
N PRO A 121 -17.37 10.59 -10.77
CA PRO A 121 -16.54 9.71 -11.56
C PRO A 121 -16.55 8.30 -10.98
N SER A 122 -16.78 7.30 -11.80
CA SER A 122 -16.56 5.90 -11.46
C SER A 122 -15.06 5.58 -11.42
N LEU A 123 -14.71 4.38 -10.95
CA LEU A 123 -13.34 3.87 -11.09
C LEU A 123 -12.91 3.76 -12.56
N GLU A 124 -13.87 3.49 -13.46
CA GLU A 124 -13.62 3.43 -14.90
C GLU A 124 -13.27 4.83 -15.45
N ASP A 125 -13.89 5.89 -14.94
CA ASP A 125 -13.59 7.27 -15.32
C ASP A 125 -12.21 7.75 -14.84
N ILE A 126 -11.68 7.12 -13.77
CA ILE A 126 -10.33 7.39 -13.26
C ILE A 126 -9.26 6.58 -14.00
N SER A 127 -9.62 5.44 -14.57
CA SER A 127 -8.70 4.53 -15.25
C SER A 127 -7.81 5.21 -16.30
N PRO A 128 -8.29 6.12 -17.16
CA PRO A 128 -7.43 6.81 -18.12
C PRO A 128 -6.35 7.69 -17.47
N VAL A 129 -6.66 8.37 -16.36
CA VAL A 129 -5.66 9.18 -15.64
C VAL A 129 -4.60 8.29 -15.00
N MET A 130 -5.02 7.15 -14.46
CA MET A 130 -4.07 6.13 -13.98
C MET A 130 -3.18 5.62 -15.11
N LYS A 131 -3.73 5.37 -16.31
CA LYS A 131 -2.94 4.97 -17.48
C LYS A 131 -1.90 6.02 -17.90
N VAL A 132 -2.26 7.31 -17.86
CA VAL A 132 -1.30 8.40 -18.14
C VAL A 132 -0.18 8.40 -17.10
N LEU A 133 -0.52 8.33 -15.80
CA LEU A 133 0.50 8.27 -14.75
C LEU A 133 1.35 7.00 -14.82
N ASP A 134 0.76 5.87 -15.19
CA ASP A 134 1.46 4.60 -15.35
C ASP A 134 2.38 4.65 -16.59
N SER A 135 2.03 5.38 -17.64
CA SER A 135 2.91 5.63 -18.80
C SER A 135 4.16 6.44 -18.46
N LEU A 136 4.14 7.16 -17.33
CA LEU A 136 5.30 7.88 -16.80
C LEU A 136 6.20 7.02 -15.90
N ILE A 137 5.78 5.79 -15.56
CA ILE A 137 6.59 4.89 -14.71
C ILE A 137 7.97 4.65 -15.31
N PRO A 138 8.14 4.32 -16.62
CA PRO A 138 9.46 4.10 -17.20
C PRO A 138 10.36 5.36 -17.06
N PHE A 139 9.77 6.55 -17.18
CA PHE A 139 10.49 7.80 -17.00
C PHE A 139 10.96 8.01 -15.56
N TYR A 140 10.03 7.91 -14.59
CA TYR A 140 10.33 7.97 -13.16
C TYR A 140 11.42 6.95 -12.78
N SER A 141 11.29 5.74 -13.30
CA SER A 141 12.23 4.64 -13.11
C SER A 141 13.62 5.00 -13.64
N PHE A 142 13.73 5.62 -14.82
CA PHE A 142 15.01 6.03 -15.39
C PHE A 142 15.71 7.13 -14.58
N VAL A 143 14.99 8.18 -14.15
CA VAL A 143 15.59 9.26 -13.33
C VAL A 143 16.19 8.69 -12.04
N ASN A 144 15.43 7.84 -11.35
CA ASN A 144 15.94 7.19 -10.13
C ASN A 144 17.11 6.25 -10.45
N LEU A 145 17.08 5.56 -11.60
CA LEU A 145 18.15 4.65 -12.02
C LEU A 145 19.50 5.35 -12.12
N MET A 146 19.53 6.57 -12.66
CA MET A 146 20.76 7.35 -12.80
C MET A 146 21.38 7.70 -11.44
N GLU A 147 20.54 8.07 -10.47
CA GLU A 147 20.98 8.28 -9.08
C GLU A 147 21.58 6.99 -8.49
N TYR A 148 20.94 5.85 -8.72
CA TYR A 148 21.45 4.56 -8.24
C TYR A 148 22.77 4.16 -8.91
N VAL A 149 22.91 4.33 -10.22
CA VAL A 149 24.12 3.95 -10.97
C VAL A 149 25.34 4.74 -10.54
N ASN A 150 25.16 6.04 -10.28
CA ASN A 150 26.23 6.87 -9.72
C ASN A 150 26.63 6.43 -8.29
N SER A 151 25.72 5.83 -7.53
CA SER A 151 25.97 5.41 -6.13
C SER A 151 26.69 4.07 -5.95
N TYR A 152 26.51 3.08 -6.84
CA TYR A 152 27.05 1.72 -6.61
C TYR A 152 28.40 1.45 -7.29
N SER A 153 28.75 2.21 -8.32
CA SER A 153 29.94 1.99 -9.17
C SER A 153 31.24 2.00 -8.38
N SER A 154 31.43 3.00 -7.51
CA SER A 154 32.58 3.15 -6.62
C SER A 154 32.61 2.09 -5.51
N ILE A 155 31.45 1.57 -5.10
CA ILE A 155 31.33 0.59 -4.01
C ILE A 155 31.69 -0.81 -4.48
N PHE A 156 31.35 -1.20 -5.71
CA PHE A 156 31.77 -2.49 -6.27
C PHE A 156 33.30 -2.60 -6.42
N GLN A 157 33.98 -1.48 -6.64
CA GLN A 157 35.45 -1.43 -6.65
C GLN A 157 36.05 -1.74 -5.26
N GLN A 158 35.28 -1.54 -4.18
CA GLN A 158 35.69 -1.77 -2.79
C GLN A 158 35.23 -3.13 -2.24
N TYR A 159 34.49 -3.94 -3.02
CA TYR A 159 34.00 -5.25 -2.57
C TYR A 159 35.15 -6.16 -2.14
N SER A 160 36.23 -6.21 -2.92
CA SER A 160 37.40 -7.06 -2.62
C SER A 160 38.05 -6.72 -1.28
N THR A 161 38.08 -5.43 -0.91
CA THR A 161 38.64 -4.95 0.36
C THR A 161 37.79 -5.34 1.57
N ASN A 162 36.47 -5.44 1.40
CA ASN A 162 35.53 -5.71 2.50
C ASN A 162 34.93 -7.12 2.48
N LYS A 163 35.42 -8.00 1.58
CA LYS A 163 34.85 -9.31 1.32
C LYS A 163 34.70 -10.16 2.58
N ASP A 164 35.72 -10.26 3.42
CA ASP A 164 35.65 -11.10 4.63
C ASP A 164 34.60 -10.60 5.64
N ASN A 165 34.51 -9.28 5.81
CA ASN A 165 33.52 -8.65 6.68
C ASN A 165 32.10 -8.88 6.14
N PHE A 166 31.94 -8.80 4.81
CA PHE A 166 30.68 -9.03 4.12
C PHE A 166 30.24 -10.50 4.19
N ASP A 167 31.15 -11.43 3.88
CA ASP A 167 30.90 -12.87 3.92
C ASP A 167 30.56 -13.33 5.35
N SER A 168 31.19 -12.75 6.37
CA SER A 168 30.81 -12.94 7.77
C SER A 168 29.35 -12.55 8.04
N ASN A 169 28.88 -11.42 7.50
CA ASN A 169 27.48 -11.00 7.67
C ASN A 169 26.50 -11.95 6.94
N ILE A 170 26.86 -12.42 5.75
CA ILE A 170 26.08 -13.40 5.00
C ILE A 170 25.99 -14.73 5.76
N ASN A 171 27.12 -15.25 6.25
CA ASN A 171 27.16 -16.52 6.99
C ASN A 171 26.32 -16.47 8.27
N ARG A 172 26.28 -15.32 8.95
CA ARG A 172 25.38 -15.11 10.10
C ARG A 172 23.93 -15.21 9.70
N LEU A 173 23.55 -14.59 8.57
CA LEU A 173 22.18 -14.60 8.09
C LEU A 173 21.74 -16.01 7.64
N SER A 174 22.57 -16.72 6.87
CA SER A 174 22.26 -18.05 6.35
C SER A 174 22.19 -19.14 7.42
N SER A 175 22.79 -18.89 8.59
CA SER A 175 22.74 -19.83 9.74
C SER A 175 21.41 -19.82 10.49
N LEU A 176 20.50 -18.88 10.19
CA LEU A 176 19.25 -18.70 10.94
C LEU A 176 18.01 -19.15 10.18
N GLU A 177 17.10 -19.77 10.92
CA GLU A 177 15.78 -20.15 10.40
C GLU A 177 14.82 -18.96 10.48
N LEU A 178 14.86 -18.09 9.46
CA LEU A 178 14.06 -16.87 9.38
C LEU A 178 12.70 -17.11 8.70
N LYS A 179 11.83 -17.94 9.30
CA LYS A 179 10.49 -18.22 8.75
C LYS A 179 9.37 -17.87 9.74
N SER A 180 8.46 -17.00 9.34
CA SER A 180 7.19 -16.76 10.06
C SER A 180 6.13 -16.19 9.11
N LYS A 181 5.08 -16.97 8.79
CA LYS A 181 3.94 -16.47 8.00
C LYS A 181 3.04 -15.51 8.80
N ASP A 182 3.12 -15.60 10.12
CA ASP A 182 2.28 -14.88 11.08
C ASP A 182 2.58 -13.39 11.18
N LEU A 183 3.79 -12.96 10.79
CA LEU A 183 4.15 -11.53 10.76
C LEU A 183 3.32 -10.72 9.77
N GLN A 184 2.86 -11.34 8.69
CA GLN A 184 1.96 -10.69 7.73
C GLN A 184 0.61 -10.34 8.38
N VAL A 185 0.09 -11.23 9.24
CA VAL A 185 -1.15 -11.00 9.98
C VAL A 185 -1.03 -9.76 10.86
N MET A 186 0.04 -9.66 11.66
CA MET A 186 0.31 -8.47 12.49
C MET A 186 0.46 -7.19 11.66
N THR A 187 1.14 -7.29 10.52
CA THR A 187 1.37 -6.17 9.62
C THR A 187 0.06 -5.64 9.03
N GLU A 188 -0.88 -6.52 8.68
CA GLU A 188 -2.20 -6.14 8.16
C GLU A 188 -3.12 -5.58 9.25
N ILE A 189 -3.14 -6.16 10.47
CA ILE A 189 -3.85 -5.59 11.61
C ILE A 189 -3.36 -4.17 11.89
N ALA A 190 -2.04 -3.95 11.93
CA ALA A 190 -1.47 -2.65 12.22
C ALA A 190 -1.82 -1.61 11.12
N LYS A 191 -1.90 -2.03 9.85
CA LYS A 191 -2.36 -1.17 8.74
C LYS A 191 -3.84 -0.80 8.86
N SER A 192 -4.68 -1.72 9.32
CA SER A 192 -6.14 -1.55 9.37
C SER A 192 -6.62 -0.31 10.15
N ARG A 193 -5.78 0.24 11.05
CA ARG A 193 -6.08 1.46 11.82
C ARG A 193 -5.24 2.67 11.46
N VAL A 194 -3.97 2.49 11.12
CA VAL A 194 -3.07 3.61 10.83
C VAL A 194 -3.25 4.10 9.39
N HIS A 195 -3.50 3.17 8.46
CA HIS A 195 -3.75 3.45 7.06
C HIS A 195 -4.82 2.48 6.56
N PRO A 196 -6.08 2.60 7.00
CA PRO A 196 -7.16 1.77 6.46
C PRO A 196 -7.10 1.88 4.94
N LYS A 197 -6.65 0.81 4.28
CA LYS A 197 -6.62 0.76 2.83
C LYS A 197 -8.06 0.61 2.41
N TRP A 198 -8.63 1.63 1.82
CA TRP A 198 -9.95 1.56 1.21
C TRP A 198 -9.92 0.45 0.15
N PHE A 199 -10.75 -0.56 0.32
CA PHE A 199 -10.88 -1.68 -0.60
C PHE A 199 -12.34 -1.86 -0.96
N ASN A 200 -12.57 -2.54 -2.08
CA ASN A 200 -13.92 -2.80 -2.56
C ASN A 200 -14.65 -3.72 -1.59
N ARG A 201 -15.44 -3.14 -0.68
CA ARG A 201 -16.27 -3.84 0.29
C ARG A 201 -17.45 -4.47 -0.43
N GLN A 202 -17.64 -5.76 -0.27
CA GLN A 202 -18.74 -6.46 -0.91
C GLN A 202 -19.99 -6.46 -0.04
N VAL A 203 -19.83 -6.57 1.28
CA VAL A 203 -20.96 -6.78 2.22
C VAL A 203 -21.10 -5.67 3.26
N THR A 204 -20.10 -4.81 3.39
CA THR A 204 -20.07 -3.67 4.34
C THR A 204 -19.91 -2.30 3.66
N SER A 205 -20.32 -2.11 2.41
CA SER A 205 -20.04 -0.88 1.64
C SER A 205 -20.50 0.44 2.31
N GLY A 206 -21.46 0.40 3.24
CA GLY A 206 -21.90 1.54 4.05
C GLY A 206 -21.16 1.75 5.39
N PHE A 207 -20.25 0.84 5.77
CA PHE A 207 -19.42 0.91 6.98
C PHE A 207 -17.97 1.15 6.56
N VAL A 208 -17.74 2.34 6.05
CA VAL A 208 -16.50 2.74 5.39
C VAL A 208 -15.34 2.73 6.39
N ASP A 209 -15.54 3.19 7.63
CA ASP A 209 -14.59 3.09 8.75
C ASP A 209 -14.66 1.74 9.48
N GLY A 210 -15.41 0.77 8.95
CA GLY A 210 -15.61 -0.54 9.54
C GLY A 210 -16.50 -0.48 10.77
N PHE A 211 -16.13 -1.21 11.83
CA PHE A 211 -16.93 -1.29 13.05
C PHE A 211 -17.10 0.04 13.79
N LEU A 212 -16.24 1.04 13.53
CA LEU A 212 -16.39 2.37 14.12
C LEU A 212 -17.68 3.08 13.63
N ASP A 213 -18.16 2.74 12.44
CA ASP A 213 -19.45 3.27 11.97
C ASP A 213 -20.64 2.63 12.72
N LEU A 214 -20.48 1.45 13.33
CA LEU A 214 -21.50 0.88 14.22
C LEU A 214 -21.71 1.74 15.48
N GLU A 215 -20.69 2.50 15.90
CA GLU A 215 -20.81 3.42 17.04
C GLU A 215 -21.67 4.64 16.70
N LYS A 216 -21.57 5.13 15.47
CA LYS A 216 -22.37 6.27 15.00
C LYS A 216 -23.82 5.87 14.71
N MET A 217 -24.02 4.60 14.32
CA MET A 217 -25.32 4.07 13.91
C MET A 217 -26.43 4.27 14.95
N GLU A 218 -26.17 4.14 16.26
CA GLU A 218 -27.21 4.37 17.29
C GLU A 218 -27.71 5.81 17.31
N ASN A 219 -26.81 6.77 17.09
CA ASN A 219 -27.17 8.18 16.95
C ASN A 219 -27.93 8.40 15.66
N ASP A 220 -27.49 7.80 14.56
CA ASP A 220 -28.13 7.92 13.24
C ASP A 220 -29.56 7.35 13.25
N ILE A 221 -29.79 6.22 13.91
CA ILE A 221 -31.12 5.61 14.09
C ILE A 221 -32.06 6.54 14.86
N SER A 222 -31.52 7.31 15.80
CA SER A 222 -32.28 8.22 16.67
C SER A 222 -32.38 9.64 16.10
N ASP A 223 -31.72 9.91 14.96
CA ASP A 223 -31.68 11.23 14.37
C ASP A 223 -33.03 11.56 13.72
N THR A 224 -33.67 12.60 14.26
CA THR A 224 -34.99 13.05 13.80
C THR A 224 -35.00 13.45 12.33
N TRP A 225 -33.89 13.98 11.80
CA TRP A 225 -33.79 14.31 10.39
C TRP A 225 -33.73 13.04 9.53
N ILE A 226 -32.98 12.00 9.90
CA ILE A 226 -32.94 10.71 9.19
C ILE A 226 -34.31 10.05 9.17
N GLN A 227 -34.98 10.01 10.33
CA GLN A 227 -36.33 9.45 10.46
C GLN A 227 -37.33 10.18 9.55
N ASN A 228 -37.26 11.51 9.53
CA ASN A 228 -38.12 12.34 8.67
C ASN A 228 -37.76 12.20 7.17
N ALA A 229 -36.48 12.09 6.82
CA ALA A 229 -36.00 12.01 5.45
C ALA A 229 -36.40 10.70 4.76
N LEU A 230 -36.43 9.60 5.51
CA LEU A 230 -36.85 8.29 5.01
C LEU A 230 -38.38 8.15 4.96
N LYS A 231 -39.13 9.13 5.49
CA LYS A 231 -40.61 9.17 5.54
C LYS A 231 -41.21 7.84 6.00
N SER A 232 -40.51 7.08 6.84
CA SER A 232 -40.88 5.71 7.10
C SER A 232 -41.84 5.66 8.29
N GLU A 233 -43.02 5.08 8.07
CA GLU A 233 -43.85 4.50 9.15
C GLU A 233 -43.15 3.28 9.80
N VAL A 234 -41.99 2.88 9.26
CA VAL A 234 -41.19 1.73 9.68
C VAL A 234 -40.19 2.16 10.75
N SER A 235 -40.18 1.45 11.88
CA SER A 235 -39.19 1.66 12.93
C SER A 235 -37.80 1.17 12.51
N PHE A 236 -36.76 1.93 12.88
CA PHE A 236 -35.37 1.50 12.76
C PHE A 236 -34.87 0.69 13.96
N ASP A 237 -35.74 0.38 14.93
CA ASP A 237 -35.35 -0.36 16.14
C ASP A 237 -34.78 -1.74 15.83
N GLY A 238 -35.20 -2.39 14.73
CA GLY A 238 -34.62 -3.65 14.25
C GLY A 238 -33.12 -3.57 13.91
N LEU A 239 -32.58 -2.35 13.71
CA LEU A 239 -31.14 -2.12 13.49
C LEU A 239 -30.35 -2.10 14.80
N ARG A 240 -30.98 -1.85 15.95
CA ARG A 240 -30.29 -1.80 17.26
C ARG A 240 -29.60 -3.12 17.60
N GLY A 241 -30.09 -4.25 17.08
CA GLY A 241 -29.41 -5.55 17.22
C GLY A 241 -27.96 -5.54 16.72
N LEU A 242 -27.64 -4.72 15.72
CA LEU A 242 -26.27 -4.60 15.20
C LEU A 242 -25.31 -3.92 16.18
N SER A 243 -25.81 -3.11 17.13
CA SER A 243 -24.93 -2.48 18.12
C SER A 243 -24.35 -3.49 19.11
N LYS A 244 -24.93 -4.69 19.25
CA LYS A 244 -24.32 -5.80 20.00
C LYS A 244 -22.95 -6.20 19.43
N LEU A 245 -22.76 -6.08 18.11
CA LEU A 245 -21.46 -6.36 17.46
C LEU A 245 -20.39 -5.35 17.88
N LYS A 246 -20.79 -4.11 18.19
CA LYS A 246 -19.87 -3.05 18.60
C LYS A 246 -19.04 -3.50 19.79
N THR A 247 -19.67 -4.02 20.84
CA THR A 247 -18.99 -4.40 22.09
C THR A 247 -17.91 -5.45 21.86
N GLU A 248 -18.24 -6.53 21.15
CA GLU A 248 -17.31 -7.63 20.92
C GLU A 248 -16.17 -7.23 19.96
N ILE A 249 -16.48 -6.45 18.93
CA ILE A 249 -15.45 -5.96 18.00
C ILE A 249 -14.55 -4.90 18.69
N MET A 250 -15.11 -4.03 19.52
CA MET A 250 -14.34 -3.07 20.32
C MET A 250 -13.43 -3.77 21.32
N ALA A 251 -13.89 -4.86 21.95
CA ALA A 251 -13.04 -5.66 22.84
C ALA A 251 -11.82 -6.21 22.08
N LEU A 252 -12.02 -6.74 20.87
CA LEU A 252 -10.95 -7.18 20.00
C LEU A 252 -10.01 -6.02 19.58
N ASP A 253 -10.57 -4.89 19.15
CA ASP A 253 -9.80 -3.72 18.75
C ASP A 253 -8.93 -3.16 19.89
N ASN A 254 -9.49 -3.12 21.10
CA ASN A 254 -8.77 -2.70 22.31
C ASN A 254 -7.54 -3.58 22.59
N MET A 255 -7.61 -4.88 22.31
CA MET A 255 -6.46 -5.78 22.45
C MET A 255 -5.35 -5.44 21.44
N TRP A 256 -5.74 -4.98 20.25
CA TRP A 256 -4.82 -4.60 19.18
C TRP A 256 -4.23 -3.20 19.33
N LYS A 257 -4.74 -2.35 20.24
CA LYS A 257 -4.23 -0.97 20.45
C LYS A 257 -2.72 -0.87 20.65
N VAL A 258 -2.08 -1.93 21.18
CA VAL A 258 -0.62 -2.02 21.31
C VAL A 258 0.12 -1.92 19.97
N LEU A 259 -0.50 -2.31 18.85
CA LEU A 259 0.04 -2.26 17.49
C LEU A 259 0.00 -0.86 16.86
N PHE A 260 -0.82 0.05 17.39
CA PHE A 260 -1.10 1.35 16.77
C PHE A 260 -0.16 2.47 17.26
N LYS A 261 0.72 2.18 18.23
CA LYS A 261 1.77 3.11 18.62
C LYS A 261 2.70 3.36 17.42
N LYS A 262 2.92 4.63 17.06
CA LYS A 262 3.63 5.04 15.83
C LYS A 262 5.00 4.35 15.66
N GLU A 263 5.75 4.19 16.74
CA GLU A 263 7.07 3.55 16.71
C GLU A 263 6.97 2.03 16.51
N ASP A 264 6.09 1.35 17.26
CA ASP A 264 5.84 -0.08 17.13
C ASP A 264 5.29 -0.42 15.74
N TYR A 265 4.34 0.38 15.24
CA TYR A 265 3.82 0.26 13.87
C TYR A 265 4.94 0.28 12.83
N LYS A 266 5.81 1.29 12.87
CA LYS A 266 6.92 1.41 11.89
C LYS A 266 7.89 0.23 11.98
N ASN A 267 8.21 -0.22 13.19
CA ASN A 267 9.08 -1.38 13.39
C ASN A 267 8.44 -2.67 12.88
N ILE A 268 7.16 -2.92 13.17
CA ILE A 268 6.43 -4.10 12.68
C ILE A 268 6.32 -4.10 11.16
N GLN A 269 6.03 -2.95 10.55
CA GLN A 269 6.02 -2.83 9.09
C GLN A 269 7.38 -3.16 8.49
N LEU A 270 8.48 -2.72 9.11
CA LEU A 270 9.82 -3.06 8.65
C LEU A 270 10.08 -4.56 8.83
N ILE A 271 9.82 -5.12 10.01
CA ILE A 271 10.01 -6.56 10.31
C ILE A 271 9.21 -7.45 9.34
N GLY A 272 7.94 -7.11 9.06
CA GLY A 272 7.12 -7.83 8.09
C GLY A 272 7.70 -7.77 6.66
N LYS A 273 8.28 -6.63 6.25
CA LYS A 273 9.01 -6.55 4.98
C LYS A 273 10.27 -7.42 4.97
N LEU A 274 11.01 -7.49 6.08
CA LEU A 274 12.19 -8.35 6.20
C LEU A 274 11.81 -9.83 6.08
N GLN A 275 10.70 -10.24 6.70
CA GLN A 275 10.18 -11.60 6.61
C GLN A 275 9.85 -12.01 5.17
N SER A 276 9.27 -11.12 4.36
CA SER A 276 9.02 -11.41 2.94
C SER A 276 10.29 -11.62 2.10
N LYS A 277 11.47 -11.26 2.64
CA LYS A 277 12.78 -11.38 1.97
C LYS A 277 13.64 -12.52 2.50
N SER A 278 13.20 -13.19 3.56
CA SER A 278 14.01 -14.21 4.25
C SER A 278 13.73 -15.65 3.80
N ASP A 279 12.86 -15.85 2.81
CA ASP A 279 12.50 -17.17 2.30
C ASP A 279 13.69 -17.90 1.64
N LYS A 280 14.58 -17.14 1.00
CA LYS A 280 15.79 -17.63 0.34
C LYS A 280 16.95 -16.68 0.59
N ILE A 281 18.03 -17.20 1.15
CA ILE A 281 19.23 -16.45 1.50
C ILE A 281 20.36 -16.94 0.61
N ALA A 282 20.91 -16.04 -0.20
CA ALA A 282 22.03 -16.32 -1.08
C ALA A 282 23.30 -16.62 -0.27
N SER A 283 24.12 -17.54 -0.78
CA SER A 283 25.42 -17.87 -0.17
C SER A 283 26.48 -16.83 -0.51
N ALA A 284 27.56 -16.74 0.28
CA ALA A 284 28.72 -15.89 -0.06
C ALA A 284 29.26 -16.15 -1.47
N SER A 285 29.23 -17.40 -1.93
CA SER A 285 29.63 -17.78 -3.29
C SER A 285 28.72 -17.19 -4.38
N ASP A 286 27.43 -16.99 -4.09
CA ASP A 286 26.49 -16.38 -5.05
C ASP A 286 26.80 -14.89 -5.22
N PHE A 287 27.14 -14.21 -4.12
CA PHE A 287 27.58 -12.81 -4.14
C PHE A 287 28.85 -12.63 -4.97
N GLU A 288 29.83 -13.53 -4.83
CA GLU A 288 31.09 -13.47 -5.58
C GLU A 288 30.88 -13.64 -7.10
N LYS A 289 29.98 -14.55 -7.49
CA LYS A 289 29.58 -14.72 -8.90
C LYS A 289 28.88 -13.47 -9.44
N VAL A 290 27.97 -12.87 -8.67
CA VAL A 290 27.30 -11.63 -9.07
C VAL A 290 28.30 -10.47 -9.15
N ALA A 291 29.21 -10.34 -8.20
CA ALA A 291 30.27 -9.33 -8.23
C ALA A 291 31.12 -9.45 -9.49
N SER A 292 31.57 -10.67 -9.82
CA SER A 292 32.36 -10.93 -11.03
C SER A 292 31.59 -10.60 -12.31
N THR A 293 30.29 -10.92 -12.34
CA THR A 293 29.43 -10.62 -13.49
C THR A 293 29.26 -9.11 -13.66
N VAL A 294 28.97 -8.37 -12.58
CA VAL A 294 28.85 -6.90 -12.61
C VAL A 294 30.18 -6.24 -12.98
N ALA A 295 31.30 -6.77 -12.46
CA ALA A 295 32.65 -6.30 -12.82
C ALA A 295 33.01 -6.58 -14.28
N SER A 296 32.44 -7.62 -14.91
CA SER A 296 32.62 -7.85 -16.36
C SER A 296 31.85 -6.83 -17.23
N CYS A 297 30.81 -6.20 -16.68
CA CYS A 297 30.10 -5.09 -17.33
C CYS A 297 30.86 -3.76 -17.23
N ASN A 298 32.06 -3.75 -16.63
CA ASN A 298 32.82 -2.56 -16.30
C ASN A 298 33.42 -1.89 -17.55
N LEU A 299 32.64 -0.99 -18.14
CA LEU A 299 33.06 -0.02 -19.16
C LEU A 299 33.67 1.26 -18.54
N MET A 300 33.94 1.31 -17.23
CA MET A 300 34.26 2.55 -16.49
C MET A 300 35.69 3.10 -16.67
N ASN A 301 36.45 2.65 -17.67
CA ASN A 301 37.80 3.16 -17.93
C ASN A 301 37.85 4.35 -18.91
N SER A 302 36.74 5.03 -19.20
CA SER A 302 36.79 6.27 -20.00
C SER A 302 35.86 7.35 -19.46
N MET A 303 36.33 8.60 -19.50
CA MET A 303 35.58 9.83 -19.21
C MET A 303 34.36 10.07 -20.13
N THR A 304 33.96 9.08 -20.93
CA THR A 304 32.87 9.09 -21.91
C THR A 304 32.03 7.81 -21.74
N THR A 305 31.50 7.59 -20.54
CA THR A 305 30.75 6.36 -20.22
C THR A 305 29.38 6.39 -20.88
N ASN A 306 29.11 5.38 -21.72
CA ASN A 306 27.74 5.09 -22.15
C ASN A 306 27.01 4.35 -21.00
N TYR A 307 26.41 5.12 -20.09
CA TYR A 307 25.64 4.62 -18.94
C TYR A 307 24.62 3.55 -19.32
N ILE A 308 23.99 3.68 -20.48
CA ILE A 308 22.99 2.74 -21.00
C ILE A 308 23.62 1.40 -21.31
N LYS A 309 24.76 1.35 -22.00
CA LYS A 309 25.45 0.08 -22.27
C LYS A 309 25.83 -0.65 -20.98
N HIS A 310 26.21 0.11 -19.94
CA HIS A 310 26.50 -0.49 -18.64
C HIS A 310 25.24 -1.06 -17.97
N ILE A 311 24.15 -0.28 -17.93
CA ILE A 311 22.86 -0.71 -17.39
C ILE A 311 22.30 -1.91 -18.19
N GLU A 312 22.37 -1.87 -19.52
CA GLU A 312 21.95 -2.96 -20.41
C GLU A 312 22.73 -4.24 -20.13
N CYS A 313 24.04 -4.14 -19.95
CA CYS A 313 24.88 -5.28 -19.58
C CYS A 313 24.42 -5.91 -18.27
N ILE A 314 24.23 -5.10 -17.21
CA ILE A 314 23.74 -5.57 -15.91
C ILE A 314 22.32 -6.14 -16.02
N SER A 315 21.48 -5.56 -16.88
CA SER A 315 20.11 -6.04 -17.07
C SER A 315 20.04 -7.44 -17.68
N LYS A 316 21.01 -7.76 -18.54
CA LYS A 316 21.18 -9.05 -19.22
C LYS A 316 22.01 -10.03 -18.40
N ALA A 317 22.60 -9.58 -17.28
CA ALA A 317 23.39 -10.43 -16.42
C ALA A 317 22.55 -11.61 -15.89
N THR A 318 23.10 -12.81 -16.08
CA THR A 318 22.51 -14.08 -15.64
C THR A 318 23.01 -14.47 -14.24
N GLY A 319 22.27 -15.32 -13.54
CA GLY A 319 22.63 -15.83 -12.21
C GLY A 319 21.66 -15.44 -11.11
N ASN A 320 22.03 -15.73 -9.86
CA ASN A 320 21.19 -15.58 -8.66
C ASN A 320 21.05 -14.12 -8.18
N ILE A 321 21.02 -13.14 -9.08
CA ILE A 321 21.03 -11.69 -8.77
C ILE A 321 19.83 -11.27 -7.91
N GLU A 322 18.64 -11.82 -8.16
CA GLU A 322 17.44 -11.49 -7.39
C GLU A 322 17.58 -11.94 -5.94
N GLU A 323 18.09 -13.16 -5.74
CA GLU A 323 18.29 -13.74 -4.42
C GLU A 323 19.39 -13.01 -3.66
N VAL A 324 20.51 -12.68 -4.33
CA VAL A 324 21.61 -11.86 -3.83
C VAL A 324 21.12 -10.49 -3.38
N ALA A 325 20.36 -9.79 -4.21
CA ALA A 325 19.85 -8.47 -3.85
C ALA A 325 18.80 -8.54 -2.74
N SER A 326 17.89 -9.52 -2.76
CA SER A 326 16.92 -9.72 -1.67
C SER A 326 17.63 -9.98 -0.34
N THR A 327 18.71 -10.76 -0.35
CA THR A 327 19.56 -11.04 0.81
C THR A 327 20.27 -9.78 1.31
N ALA A 328 20.81 -8.97 0.40
CA ALA A 328 21.46 -7.70 0.73
C ALA A 328 20.45 -6.67 1.28
N GLU A 329 19.26 -6.56 0.69
CA GLU A 329 18.17 -5.72 1.19
C GLU A 329 17.70 -6.15 2.58
N LEU A 330 17.70 -7.45 2.86
CA LEU A 330 17.44 -7.99 4.19
C LEU A 330 18.48 -7.49 5.19
N LEU A 331 19.79 -7.56 4.89
CA LEU A 331 20.85 -7.02 5.75
C LEU A 331 20.71 -5.50 5.99
N VAL A 332 20.56 -4.73 4.91
CA VAL A 332 20.33 -3.27 4.97
C VAL A 332 19.10 -2.95 5.83
N GLY A 333 18.04 -3.73 5.69
CA GLY A 333 16.82 -3.57 6.46
C GLY A 333 16.98 -3.93 7.94
N ILE A 334 17.73 -4.98 8.28
CA ILE A 334 18.08 -5.35 9.66
C ILE A 334 18.87 -4.21 10.34
N ARG A 335 19.78 -3.55 9.62
CA ARG A 335 20.50 -2.37 10.14
C ARG A 335 19.57 -1.21 10.49
N LYS A 336 18.50 -1.00 9.72
CA LYS A 336 17.51 0.07 9.94
C LYS A 336 16.62 -0.15 11.16
N LEU A 337 16.55 -1.37 11.71
CA LEU A 337 15.85 -1.63 12.97
C LEU A 337 16.51 -0.82 14.09
N ARG A 338 15.71 -0.06 14.85
CA ARG A 338 16.23 0.80 15.92
C ARG A 338 16.35 0.05 17.24
N LYS A 339 15.19 -0.25 17.84
CA LYS A 339 15.06 -0.95 19.11
C LYS A 339 14.18 -2.18 18.91
N LYS A 340 14.48 -3.23 19.68
CA LYS A 340 13.63 -4.41 19.74
C LYS A 340 12.25 -4.03 20.30
N PRO A 341 11.16 -4.20 19.53
CA PRO A 341 9.83 -3.91 20.04
C PRO A 341 9.47 -4.90 21.16
N GLU A 342 8.45 -4.58 21.96
CA GLU A 342 7.85 -5.52 22.93
C GLU A 342 7.07 -6.65 22.20
N ILE A 343 7.72 -7.34 21.26
CA ILE A 343 7.06 -8.22 20.30
C ILE A 343 6.25 -9.32 21.00
N LYS A 344 6.75 -9.86 22.12
CA LYS A 344 6.07 -10.89 22.90
C LYS A 344 4.70 -10.43 23.41
N LYS A 345 4.61 -9.18 23.87
CA LYS A 345 3.35 -8.59 24.32
C LYS A 345 2.42 -8.37 23.13
N ILE A 346 2.97 -7.88 22.02
CA ILE A 346 2.21 -7.54 20.82
C ILE A 346 1.65 -8.81 20.15
N SER A 347 2.49 -9.83 19.93
CA SER A 347 2.08 -11.12 19.34
C SER A 347 1.11 -11.86 20.25
N SER A 348 1.31 -11.83 21.57
CA SER A 348 0.36 -12.41 22.53
C SER A 348 -1.02 -11.73 22.49
N SER A 349 -1.07 -10.41 22.29
CA SER A 349 -2.35 -9.72 22.09
C SER A 349 -3.08 -10.21 20.84
N VAL A 350 -2.35 -10.50 19.76
CA VAL A 350 -2.93 -11.04 18.53
C VAL A 350 -3.36 -12.51 18.69
N SER A 351 -2.55 -13.36 19.33
CA SER A 351 -2.91 -14.78 19.54
C SER A 351 -4.15 -14.95 20.42
N LYS A 352 -4.40 -14.02 21.35
CA LYS A 352 -5.61 -14.01 22.18
C LYS A 352 -6.89 -13.60 21.43
N SER A 353 -6.79 -13.16 20.17
CA SER A 353 -7.93 -12.70 19.34
C SER A 353 -8.96 -13.78 19.06
N VAL A 354 -8.57 -15.07 19.12
CA VAL A 354 -9.44 -16.22 18.83
C VAL A 354 -10.71 -16.19 19.69
N LYS A 355 -10.59 -15.82 20.98
CA LYS A 355 -11.73 -15.80 21.89
C LYS A 355 -12.74 -14.69 21.55
N PRO A 356 -12.34 -13.39 21.41
CA PRO A 356 -13.26 -12.36 20.92
C PRO A 356 -13.87 -12.67 19.55
N ILE A 357 -13.12 -13.28 18.62
CA ILE A 357 -13.65 -13.69 17.32
C ILE A 357 -14.81 -14.70 17.48
N ALA A 358 -14.66 -15.67 18.37
CA ALA A 358 -15.74 -16.61 18.69
C ALA A 358 -16.96 -15.90 19.29
N SER A 359 -16.76 -14.91 20.16
CA SER A 359 -17.87 -14.08 20.69
C SER A 359 -18.56 -13.27 19.58
N ILE A 360 -17.81 -12.65 18.67
CA ILE A 360 -18.37 -11.93 17.52
C ILE A 360 -19.23 -12.86 16.67
N ARG A 361 -18.74 -14.06 16.35
CA ARG A 361 -19.53 -15.07 15.61
C ARG A 361 -20.82 -15.41 16.34
N LYS A 362 -20.76 -15.64 17.65
CA LYS A 362 -21.97 -15.93 18.45
C LYS A 362 -23.00 -14.80 18.36
N VAL A 363 -22.57 -13.55 18.49
CA VAL A 363 -23.47 -12.39 18.35
C VAL A 363 -24.04 -12.30 16.94
N ILE A 364 -23.25 -12.63 15.91
CA ILE A 364 -23.76 -12.69 14.54
C ILE A 364 -24.84 -13.77 14.40
N GLU A 365 -24.64 -14.98 14.93
CA GLU A 365 -25.66 -16.03 14.90
C GLU A 365 -26.94 -15.61 15.64
N GLU A 366 -26.83 -14.97 16.83
CA GLU A 366 -27.98 -14.41 17.54
C GLU A 366 -28.73 -13.36 16.70
N ILE A 367 -28.00 -12.55 15.93
CA ILE A 367 -28.58 -11.58 14.99
C ILE A 367 -29.30 -12.33 13.86
N LYS A 368 -28.70 -13.37 13.28
CA LYS A 368 -29.30 -14.14 12.17
C LYS A 368 -30.61 -14.80 12.59
N GLU A 369 -30.65 -15.38 13.80
CA GLU A 369 -31.82 -16.07 14.35
C GLU A 369 -32.94 -15.14 14.81
N ASP A 370 -32.65 -13.85 15.03
CA ASP A 370 -33.65 -12.87 15.45
C ASP A 370 -34.63 -12.52 14.32
N SER A 371 -35.83 -13.09 14.45
CA SER A 371 -36.99 -12.92 13.57
C SER A 371 -38.06 -12.02 14.18
N SER A 372 -37.68 -11.10 15.06
CA SER A 372 -38.61 -10.15 15.70
C SER A 372 -39.39 -9.31 14.68
N LYS A 373 -40.51 -8.74 15.14
CA LYS A 373 -41.38 -7.92 14.28
C LYS A 373 -40.60 -6.71 13.73
N GLU A 374 -39.79 -6.09 14.57
CA GLU A 374 -38.95 -4.93 14.28
C GLU A 374 -37.91 -5.24 13.19
N VAL A 375 -37.38 -6.48 13.15
CA VAL A 375 -36.46 -6.92 12.10
C VAL A 375 -37.19 -7.18 10.79
N ASN A 376 -38.35 -7.83 10.84
CA ASN A 376 -39.18 -8.08 9.66
C ASN A 376 -39.68 -6.78 9.02
N GLU A 377 -39.96 -5.77 9.85
CA GLU A 377 -40.31 -4.42 9.42
C GLU A 377 -39.21 -3.78 8.55
N LEU A 378 -37.93 -4.21 8.66
CA LEU A 378 -36.85 -3.71 7.81
C LEU A 378 -36.84 -4.28 6.38
N MET A 379 -37.56 -5.38 6.11
CA MET A 379 -37.55 -6.06 4.79
C MET A 379 -37.84 -5.15 3.57
N PRO A 380 -38.74 -4.15 3.64
CA PRO A 380 -38.94 -3.18 2.55
C PRO A 380 -37.67 -2.43 2.16
N PHE A 381 -36.72 -2.28 3.09
CA PHE A 381 -35.43 -1.64 2.86
C PHE A 381 -34.36 -2.56 2.27
N LYS A 382 -34.68 -3.81 1.91
CA LYS A 382 -33.73 -4.75 1.27
C LYS A 382 -33.08 -4.13 0.02
N ASN A 383 -33.83 -3.29 -0.70
CA ASN A 383 -33.35 -2.60 -1.89
C ASN A 383 -32.50 -1.36 -1.60
N LEU A 384 -32.34 -0.92 -0.34
CA LEU A 384 -31.44 0.19 0.01
C LEU A 384 -29.99 -0.08 -0.39
N GLN A 385 -29.61 -1.36 -0.53
CA GLN A 385 -28.31 -1.75 -1.09
C GLN A 385 -28.03 -1.14 -2.47
N THR A 386 -29.07 -0.86 -3.25
CA THR A 386 -28.95 -0.20 -4.57
C THR A 386 -28.52 1.26 -4.47
N TYR A 387 -28.64 1.88 -3.30
CA TYR A 387 -28.22 3.26 -3.02
C TYR A 387 -26.94 3.31 -2.19
N SER A 388 -26.75 2.38 -1.25
CA SER A 388 -25.54 2.36 -0.40
C SER A 388 -24.28 1.99 -1.18
N LYS A 389 -24.38 1.12 -2.19
CA LYS A 389 -23.23 0.75 -3.02
C LYS A 389 -22.69 1.93 -3.84
N PRO A 390 -23.50 2.66 -4.63
CA PRO A 390 -23.04 3.88 -5.31
C PRO A 390 -22.39 4.90 -4.37
N PHE A 391 -22.91 5.05 -3.14
CA PHE A 391 -22.31 5.92 -2.14
C PHE A 391 -20.92 5.42 -1.69
N GLY A 392 -20.80 4.15 -1.30
CA GLY A 392 -19.52 3.52 -0.95
C GLY A 392 -18.51 3.54 -2.11
N ASP A 393 -18.98 3.38 -3.34
CA ASP A 393 -18.18 3.50 -4.56
C ASP A 393 -17.69 4.95 -4.76
N ALA A 394 -18.54 5.96 -4.56
CA ALA A 394 -18.15 7.37 -4.65
C ALA A 394 -17.12 7.77 -3.57
N VAL A 395 -17.23 7.22 -2.35
CA VAL A 395 -16.20 7.41 -1.32
C VAL A 395 -14.90 6.71 -1.71
N THR A 396 -14.97 5.49 -2.23
CA THR A 396 -13.81 4.73 -2.73
C THR A 396 -13.10 5.48 -3.85
N VAL A 397 -13.86 6.06 -4.78
CA VAL A 397 -13.39 6.95 -5.84
C VAL A 397 -12.66 8.13 -5.19
N SER A 398 -13.31 8.87 -4.29
CA SER A 398 -12.72 10.05 -3.59
C SER A 398 -11.39 9.72 -2.90
N MET A 399 -11.31 8.57 -2.22
CA MET A 399 -10.06 8.12 -1.59
C MET A 399 -9.02 7.66 -2.62
N THR A 400 -9.44 7.08 -3.74
CA THR A 400 -8.56 6.80 -4.89
C THR A 400 -7.98 8.11 -5.42
N MET A 401 -8.78 9.19 -5.48
CA MET A 401 -8.30 10.53 -5.83
C MET A 401 -7.20 11.01 -4.87
N MET A 402 -7.39 10.82 -3.56
CA MET A 402 -6.34 11.12 -2.57
C MET A 402 -5.08 10.26 -2.79
N GLY A 403 -5.23 9.01 -3.20
CA GLY A 403 -4.12 8.14 -3.60
C GLY A 403 -3.37 8.66 -4.82
N VAL A 404 -4.09 9.17 -5.82
CA VAL A 404 -3.49 9.82 -7.01
C VAL A 404 -2.78 11.11 -6.62
N SER A 405 -3.34 11.93 -5.72
CA SER A 405 -2.66 13.12 -5.20
C SER A 405 -1.32 12.76 -4.55
N LYS A 406 -1.20 11.61 -3.87
CA LYS A 406 0.10 11.15 -3.34
C LYS A 406 1.15 10.87 -4.43
N ARG A 407 0.73 10.49 -5.65
CA ARG A 407 1.65 10.34 -6.80
C ARG A 407 2.16 11.67 -7.35
N LYS A 408 1.47 12.79 -7.05
CA LYS A 408 1.93 14.15 -7.38
C LYS A 408 3.32 14.43 -6.81
N GLN A 409 3.61 13.97 -5.59
CA GLN A 409 4.93 14.17 -5.00
C GLN A 409 6.03 13.48 -5.82
N SER A 410 5.76 12.30 -6.37
CA SER A 410 6.69 11.63 -7.28
C SER A 410 6.93 12.45 -8.55
N LEU A 411 5.89 13.09 -9.10
CA LEU A 411 6.03 13.99 -10.26
C LEU A 411 6.82 15.27 -9.94
N ILE A 412 6.62 15.83 -8.75
CA ILE A 412 7.39 16.99 -8.26
C ILE A 412 8.86 16.62 -8.14
N ASN A 413 9.18 15.50 -7.48
CA ASN A 413 10.55 15.04 -7.32
C ASN A 413 11.25 14.82 -8.68
N ILE A 414 10.51 14.33 -9.69
CA ILE A 414 11.03 14.20 -11.05
C ILE A 414 11.38 15.58 -11.64
N ALA A 415 10.48 16.56 -11.52
CA ALA A 415 10.71 17.90 -12.04
C ALA A 415 11.90 18.58 -11.34
N GLU A 416 12.06 18.38 -10.03
CA GLU A 416 13.18 18.90 -9.24
C GLU A 416 14.52 18.22 -9.60
N ASN A 417 14.50 16.91 -9.81
CA ASN A 417 15.69 16.12 -10.16
C ASN A 417 15.97 16.05 -11.68
N TRP A 418 15.29 16.88 -12.46
CA TRP A 418 15.40 16.87 -13.92
C TRP A 418 16.83 17.18 -14.41
N HIS A 419 17.57 18.00 -13.67
CA HIS A 419 18.96 18.33 -13.94
C HIS A 419 19.89 17.10 -14.04
N VAL A 420 19.58 16.00 -13.32
CA VAL A 420 20.35 14.74 -13.40
C VAL A 420 20.19 14.09 -14.77
N VAL A 421 19.01 14.22 -15.38
CA VAL A 421 18.76 13.74 -16.75
C VAL A 421 19.51 14.61 -17.76
N GLU A 422 19.54 15.93 -17.55
CA GLU A 422 20.27 16.86 -18.42
C GLU A 422 21.77 16.57 -18.41
N GLU A 423 22.38 16.39 -17.23
CA GLU A 423 23.79 16.02 -17.08
C GLU A 423 24.10 14.65 -17.75
N ALA A 424 23.20 13.68 -17.60
CA ALA A 424 23.30 12.40 -18.29
C ALA A 424 23.25 12.58 -19.81
N LEU A 425 22.34 13.42 -20.33
CA LEU A 425 22.21 13.69 -21.76
C LEU A 425 23.46 14.38 -22.33
N GLU A 426 24.04 15.33 -21.60
CA GLU A 426 25.27 16.02 -21.99
C GLU A 426 26.45 15.04 -22.18
N THR A 427 26.55 14.05 -21.29
CA THR A 427 27.65 13.07 -21.27
C THR A 427 27.40 11.82 -22.12
N SER A 428 26.18 11.66 -22.66
CA SER A 428 25.76 10.49 -23.45
C SER A 428 26.19 10.52 -24.92
N ASP A 429 25.95 9.43 -25.65
CA ASP A 429 26.15 9.40 -27.10
C ASP A 429 25.04 10.15 -27.89
N PHE A 430 25.29 10.33 -29.18
CA PHE A 430 24.37 11.06 -30.07
C PHE A 430 23.00 10.39 -30.22
N GLU A 431 22.95 9.05 -30.24
CA GLU A 431 21.70 8.31 -30.41
C GLU A 431 20.78 8.49 -29.20
N PHE A 432 21.35 8.49 -27.99
CA PHE A 432 20.61 8.80 -26.78
C PHE A 432 20.11 10.24 -26.76
N ARG A 433 20.97 11.23 -27.02
CA ARG A 433 20.55 12.64 -27.09
C ARG A 433 19.40 12.86 -28.08
N ASN A 434 19.44 12.20 -29.24
CA ASN A 434 18.39 12.30 -30.25
C ASN A 434 17.07 11.63 -29.81
N THR A 435 17.15 10.54 -29.05
CA THR A 435 15.96 9.86 -28.50
C THR A 435 15.20 10.78 -27.53
N TRP A 436 15.92 11.70 -26.89
CA TRP A 436 15.43 12.63 -25.88
C TRP A 436 15.45 14.09 -26.32
N ALA A 437 15.54 14.37 -27.63
CA ALA A 437 15.69 15.73 -28.14
C ALA A 437 14.54 16.69 -27.74
N ASP A 438 13.37 16.17 -27.37
CA ASP A 438 12.20 16.95 -26.91
C ASP A 438 11.90 16.79 -25.40
N HIS A 439 12.94 16.56 -24.59
CA HIS A 439 12.84 16.37 -23.14
C HIS A 439 12.18 17.58 -22.43
N HIS A 440 12.37 18.80 -22.95
CA HIS A 440 11.68 20.01 -22.46
C HIS A 440 10.15 19.91 -22.55
N SER A 441 9.61 19.24 -23.58
CA SER A 441 8.18 19.00 -23.71
C SER A 441 7.68 18.01 -22.66
N ILE A 442 8.48 17.00 -22.29
CA ILE A 442 8.15 16.05 -21.21
C ILE A 442 8.05 16.78 -19.87
N LEU A 443 9.04 17.59 -19.51
CA LEU A 443 9.03 18.37 -18.27
C LEU A 443 7.81 19.31 -18.22
N ARG A 444 7.53 20.03 -19.32
CA ARG A 444 6.34 20.88 -19.44
C ARG A 444 5.04 20.08 -19.24
N ASN A 445 4.93 18.87 -19.79
CA ASN A 445 3.76 18.03 -19.63
C ASN A 445 3.61 17.51 -18.18
N ILE A 446 4.72 17.17 -17.51
CA ILE A 446 4.71 16.83 -16.07
C ILE A 446 4.20 18.01 -15.24
N THR A 447 4.69 19.23 -15.50
CA THR A 447 4.19 20.44 -14.83
C THR A 447 2.71 20.67 -15.08
N GLN A 448 2.22 20.42 -16.31
CA GLN A 448 0.79 20.50 -16.61
C GLN A 448 -0.01 19.47 -15.81
N ILE A 449 0.43 18.22 -15.71
CA ILE A 449 -0.23 17.19 -14.90
C ILE A 449 -0.28 17.62 -13.43
N ILE A 450 0.83 18.13 -12.89
CA ILE A 450 0.89 18.65 -11.51
C ILE A 450 -0.17 19.73 -11.31
N ASN A 451 -0.28 20.70 -12.22
CA ASN A 451 -1.28 21.77 -12.17
C ASN A 451 -2.73 21.24 -12.22
N VAL A 452 -3.00 20.22 -13.03
CA VAL A 452 -4.33 19.60 -13.07
C VAL A 452 -4.63 18.87 -11.75
N LEU A 453 -3.66 18.12 -11.20
CA LEU A 453 -3.79 17.47 -9.90
C LEU A 453 -3.99 18.48 -8.76
N ASP A 454 -3.32 19.64 -8.82
CA ASP A 454 -3.51 20.76 -7.88
C ASP A 454 -4.92 21.34 -7.94
N ASN A 455 -5.42 21.61 -9.14
CA ASN A 455 -6.78 22.10 -9.32
C ASN A 455 -7.80 21.06 -8.83
N TRP A 456 -7.51 19.78 -9.06
CA TRP A 456 -8.35 18.69 -8.61
C TRP A 456 -8.40 18.57 -7.09
N GLU A 457 -7.25 18.59 -6.41
CA GLU A 457 -7.12 18.56 -4.95
C GLU A 457 -7.84 19.76 -4.30
N LYS A 458 -7.69 20.96 -4.86
CA LYS A 458 -8.45 22.15 -4.41
C LYS A 458 -9.96 21.97 -4.54
N LYS A 459 -10.45 21.34 -5.62
CA LYS A 459 -11.89 21.10 -5.84
C LYS A 459 -12.45 20.01 -4.91
N THR A 460 -11.65 19.03 -4.52
CA THR A 460 -12.07 17.89 -3.67
C THR A 460 -11.87 18.14 -2.17
N GLN A 461 -11.07 19.12 -1.75
CA GLN A 461 -10.94 19.52 -0.33
C GLN A 461 -12.29 19.86 0.34
N ASN A 462 -13.28 20.32 -0.43
CA ASN A 462 -14.63 20.58 0.09
C ASN A 462 -15.47 19.31 0.31
N LEU A 463 -15.10 18.18 -0.31
CA LEU A 463 -15.74 16.88 -0.12
C LEU A 463 -15.29 16.19 1.17
N GLN A 464 -14.04 16.40 1.60
CA GLN A 464 -13.47 15.81 2.84
C GLN A 464 -14.12 16.32 4.14
N ARG A 465 -15.09 17.25 4.04
CA ARG A 465 -15.83 17.82 5.16
C ARG A 465 -17.27 17.29 5.28
N PHE A 466 -17.67 16.39 4.37
CA PHE A 466 -18.81 15.49 4.55
C PHE A 466 -18.29 14.23 5.26
#